data_AF-A0A3Q3E091-F1
#
_entry.id   AF-A0A3Q3E091-F1
#
_cell.length_a   1.000
_cell.length_b   1.000
_cell.length_c   1.000
_cell.angle_alpha   90.00
_cell.angle_beta   90.00
_cell.angle_gamma   90.00
#
_symmetry.space_group_name_H-M   'P 1'
#
loop_
_entity.id
_entity.type
_entity.pdbx_description
1 polymer ?
#
loop_
_entity_poly.entity_id
_entity_poly.type
_entity_poly.pdbx_seq_one_letter_code
_entity_poly.pdbx_strand_id
1 'polypeptide(L)'
;WSQQVKQLSARTEELQLAVKTRLQNLQDAVKDISHLEAEVKSLHATVDQVQVTLASPDLNRLSLREQLTQRQRLLAEMDGFKRQVTAVQRCQSALRLPEEVVAGLAVCRAAQSLQQETSQLQHTTIQQCNILQEAVVQYEQYELEVKNLQRLIEDAHRIIQDRPVCTSNIQELQAQIHHHEELAQKIHGYQEQIASLHSKCKMLTVKAKHATMLLTVSEADGLSDELSDDDMPGAGGAGDKELPAHPSVVMVSGRGPSHILGVCVCLYVCVSVCVTASSTTET
;
A
#
# COMPACT_ATOMS: atom_id res chain seq x y z
N TRP A 1 -30.83 -7.87 82.06
CA TRP A 1 -29.41 -7.58 82.32
C TRP A 1 -28.45 -8.66 81.80
N SER A 2 -28.02 -9.68 82.57
CA SER A 2 -26.95 -10.62 82.14
C SER A 2 -27.15 -11.21 80.72
N GLN A 3 -28.36 -11.67 80.39
CA GLN A 3 -28.67 -12.25 79.08
C GLN A 3 -28.62 -11.24 77.91
N GLN A 4 -29.03 -9.98 78.12
CA GLN A 4 -28.92 -8.93 77.10
C GLN A 4 -27.47 -8.55 76.83
N VAL A 5 -26.62 -8.49 77.86
CA VAL A 5 -25.19 -8.21 77.69
C VAL A 5 -24.52 -9.30 76.86
N LYS A 6 -24.85 -10.58 77.11
CA LYS A 6 -24.37 -11.71 76.30
C LYS A 6 -24.85 -11.68 74.84
N GLN A 7 -26.09 -11.26 74.59
CA GLN A 7 -26.60 -11.08 73.23
C GLN A 7 -25.91 -9.91 72.50
N LEU A 8 -25.63 -8.81 73.22
CA LEU A 8 -24.90 -7.67 72.68
C LEU A 8 -23.43 -8.00 72.37
N SER A 9 -22.74 -8.76 73.23
CA SER A 9 -21.37 -9.20 72.96
C SER A 9 -21.31 -10.11 71.74
N ALA A 10 -22.15 -11.15 71.68
CA ALA A 10 -22.22 -12.06 70.53
C ALA A 10 -22.51 -11.31 69.21
N ARG A 11 -23.50 -10.40 69.20
CA ARG A 11 -23.81 -9.59 68.02
C ARG A 11 -22.68 -8.62 67.62
N THR A 12 -21.88 -8.18 68.59
CA THR A 12 -20.70 -7.34 68.33
C THR A 12 -19.56 -8.15 67.71
N GLU A 13 -19.32 -9.36 68.22
CA GLU A 13 -18.35 -10.31 67.67
C GLU A 13 -18.72 -10.75 66.25
N GLU A 14 -20.00 -11.06 65.99
CA GLU A 14 -20.54 -11.33 64.65
C GLU A 14 -20.32 -10.15 63.70
N LEU A 15 -20.62 -8.92 64.14
CA LEU A 15 -20.42 -7.70 63.34
C LEU A 15 -18.93 -7.47 63.04
N GLN A 16 -18.05 -7.64 64.04
CA GLN A 16 -16.60 -7.50 63.86
C GLN A 16 -16.06 -8.53 62.86
N LEU A 17 -16.52 -9.79 62.93
CA LEU A 17 -16.15 -10.83 61.98
C LEU A 17 -16.66 -10.50 60.57
N ALA A 18 -17.92 -10.06 60.43
CA ALA A 18 -18.50 -9.67 59.14
C ALA A 18 -17.76 -8.48 58.50
N VAL A 19 -17.40 -7.46 59.30
CA VAL A 19 -16.60 -6.32 58.84
C VAL A 19 -15.21 -6.75 58.41
N LYS A 20 -14.54 -7.64 59.17
CA LYS A 20 -13.21 -8.17 58.83
C LYS A 20 -13.23 -8.96 57.52
N THR A 21 -14.22 -9.84 57.32
CA THR A 21 -14.40 -10.60 56.09
C THR A 21 -14.71 -9.67 54.91
N ARG A 22 -15.59 -8.68 55.08
CA ARG A 22 -15.91 -7.69 54.04
C ARG A 22 -14.68 -6.86 53.64
N LEU A 23 -13.85 -6.46 54.62
CA LEU A 23 -12.61 -5.74 54.34
C LEU A 23 -11.63 -6.60 53.55
N GLN A 24 -11.46 -7.87 53.90
CA GLN A 24 -10.60 -8.81 53.16
C GLN A 24 -11.08 -8.97 51.70
N ASN A 25 -12.38 -9.21 51.50
CA ASN A 25 -12.96 -9.35 50.16
C ASN A 25 -12.76 -8.09 49.30
N LEU A 26 -12.88 -6.89 49.90
CA LEU A 26 -12.62 -5.63 49.21
C LEU A 26 -11.13 -5.43 48.88
N GLN A 27 -10.22 -5.81 49.78
CA GLN A 27 -8.78 -5.77 49.51
C GLN A 27 -8.38 -6.70 48.37
N ASP A 28 -8.96 -7.89 48.29
CA ASP A 28 -8.68 -8.84 47.21
C ASP A 28 -9.31 -8.37 45.89
N ALA A 29 -10.53 -7.83 45.90
CA ALA A 29 -11.13 -7.20 44.71
C ALA A 29 -10.30 -6.01 44.17
N VAL A 30 -9.69 -5.20 45.05
CA VAL A 30 -8.78 -4.12 44.64
C VAL A 30 -7.50 -4.67 43.98
N LYS A 31 -6.97 -5.81 44.45
CA LYS A 31 -5.84 -6.49 43.77
C LYS A 31 -6.25 -7.04 42.40
N ASP A 32 -7.43 -7.66 42.32
CA ASP A 32 -7.96 -8.20 41.06
C ASP A 32 -8.15 -7.08 40.00
N ILE A 33 -8.71 -5.93 40.41
CA ILE A 33 -8.80 -4.71 39.56
C ILE A 33 -7.40 -4.23 39.15
N SER A 34 -6.46 -4.14 40.10
CA SER A 34 -5.10 -3.66 39.82
C SER A 34 -4.37 -4.54 38.80
N HIS A 35 -4.62 -5.86 38.84
CA HIS A 35 -4.10 -6.81 37.84
C HIS A 35 -4.76 -6.62 36.47
N LEU A 36 -6.09 -6.44 36.42
CA LEU A 36 -6.81 -6.12 35.18
C LEU A 36 -6.27 -4.83 34.55
N GLU A 37 -6.02 -3.78 35.34
CA GLU A 37 -5.42 -2.54 34.84
C GLU A 37 -4.04 -2.75 34.20
N ALA A 38 -3.21 -3.64 34.74
CA ALA A 38 -1.90 -3.93 34.18
C ALA A 38 -2.01 -4.63 32.81
N GLU A 39 -2.90 -5.61 32.69
CA GLU A 39 -3.17 -6.31 31.41
C GLU A 39 -3.78 -5.36 30.36
N VAL A 40 -4.69 -4.46 30.75
CA VAL A 40 -5.27 -3.45 29.86
C VAL A 40 -4.20 -2.45 29.37
N LYS A 41 -3.31 -1.98 30.26
CA LYS A 41 -2.18 -1.11 29.88
C LYS A 41 -1.21 -1.82 28.93
N SER A 42 -0.96 -3.12 29.14
CA SER A 42 -0.13 -3.97 28.27
C SER A 42 -0.72 -4.11 26.87
N LEU A 43 -2.02 -4.42 26.77
CA LEU A 43 -2.73 -4.47 25.48
C LEU A 43 -2.71 -3.10 24.79
N HIS A 44 -2.95 -2.00 25.53
CA HIS A 44 -3.02 -0.65 24.96
C HIS A 44 -1.70 -0.23 24.33
N ALA A 45 -0.59 -0.38 25.05
CA ALA A 45 0.75 -0.10 24.53
C ALA A 45 1.10 -0.93 23.29
N THR A 46 0.55 -2.14 23.17
CA THR A 46 0.76 -3.01 21.98
C THR A 46 -0.09 -2.53 20.79
N VAL A 47 -1.34 -2.13 21.03
CA VAL A 47 -2.21 -1.53 20.02
C VAL A 47 -1.63 -0.22 19.50
N ASP A 48 -1.20 0.67 20.39
CA ASP A 48 -0.58 1.97 20.05
C ASP A 48 0.68 1.78 19.20
N GLN A 49 1.56 0.84 19.57
CA GLN A 49 2.77 0.53 18.81
C GLN A 49 2.46 0.05 17.38
N VAL A 50 1.43 -0.77 17.21
CA VAL A 50 1.00 -1.23 15.88
C VAL A 50 0.36 -0.09 15.09
N GLN A 51 -0.48 0.74 15.71
CA GLN A 51 -1.08 1.93 15.07
C GLN A 51 -0.02 2.93 14.59
N VAL A 52 0.96 3.28 15.43
CA VAL A 52 2.10 4.14 15.05
C VAL A 52 2.87 3.56 13.88
N THR A 53 3.09 2.24 13.85
CA THR A 53 3.81 1.59 12.75
C THR A 53 2.98 1.55 11.46
N LEU A 54 1.65 1.43 11.56
CA LEU A 54 0.73 1.48 10.42
C LEU A 54 0.54 2.90 9.84
N ALA A 55 0.66 3.93 10.69
CA ALA A 55 0.52 5.35 10.34
C ALA A 55 1.82 6.01 9.87
N SER A 56 2.96 5.31 9.90
CA SER A 56 4.26 5.87 9.51
C SER A 56 4.25 6.39 8.07
N PRO A 57 4.63 7.67 7.81
CA PRO A 57 4.63 8.23 6.45
C PRO A 57 5.66 7.57 5.53
N ASP A 58 6.71 6.94 6.08
CA ASP A 58 7.73 6.21 5.30
C ASP A 58 7.14 5.02 4.52
N LEU A 59 5.99 4.48 4.94
CA LEU A 59 5.24 3.46 4.18
C LEU A 59 4.96 3.90 2.74
N ASN A 60 4.69 5.20 2.51
CA ASN A 60 4.38 5.73 1.18
C ASN A 60 5.60 5.82 0.24
N ARG A 61 6.82 5.61 0.78
CA ARG A 61 8.09 5.65 0.04
C ARG A 61 8.54 4.25 -0.42
N LEU A 62 7.89 3.20 0.08
CA LEU A 62 8.16 1.80 -0.22
C LEU A 62 7.42 1.32 -1.48
N SER A 63 7.95 0.31 -2.16
CA SER A 63 7.24 -0.38 -3.25
C SER A 63 6.04 -1.19 -2.72
N LEU A 64 5.08 -1.51 -3.60
CA LEU A 64 3.89 -2.31 -3.24
C LEU A 64 4.23 -3.66 -2.58
N ARG A 65 5.32 -4.32 -3.01
CA ARG A 65 5.78 -5.59 -2.40
C ARG A 65 6.38 -5.38 -1.00
N GLU A 66 7.12 -4.30 -0.78
CA GLU A 66 7.68 -3.97 0.54
C GLU A 66 6.57 -3.56 1.52
N GLN A 67 5.63 -2.73 1.08
CA GLN A 67 4.42 -2.40 1.83
C GLN A 67 3.65 -3.66 2.24
N LEU A 68 3.39 -4.57 1.29
CA LEU A 68 2.74 -5.85 1.55
C LEU A 68 3.51 -6.69 2.59
N THR A 69 4.82 -6.82 2.43
CA THR A 69 5.69 -7.60 3.34
C THR A 69 5.69 -7.02 4.76
N GLN A 70 5.72 -5.70 4.89
CA GLN A 70 5.65 -5.02 6.18
C GLN A 70 4.28 -5.21 6.86
N ARG A 71 3.18 -5.08 6.11
CA ARG A 71 1.81 -5.28 6.63
C ARG A 71 1.55 -6.74 7.01
N GLN A 72 2.09 -7.71 6.25
CA GLN A 72 2.07 -9.13 6.61
C GLN A 72 2.86 -9.44 7.90
N ARG A 73 4.02 -8.79 8.10
CA ARG A 73 4.78 -8.91 9.36
C ARG A 73 3.98 -8.37 10.54
N LEU A 74 3.41 -7.17 10.41
CA LEU A 74 2.55 -6.59 11.43
C LEU A 74 1.36 -7.51 11.76
N LEU A 75 0.72 -8.10 10.75
CA LEU A 75 -0.38 -9.05 10.97
C LEU A 75 0.05 -10.28 11.80
N ALA A 76 1.28 -10.79 11.61
CA ALA A 76 1.84 -11.86 12.43
C ALA A 76 2.23 -11.42 13.85
N GLU A 77 2.61 -10.15 14.05
CA GLU A 77 2.80 -9.56 15.39
C GLU A 77 1.44 -9.43 16.11
N MET A 78 0.39 -9.06 15.37
CA MET A 78 -1.00 -8.93 15.85
C MET A 78 -1.64 -10.26 16.26
N ASP A 79 -1.11 -11.43 15.88
CA ASP A 79 -1.53 -12.72 16.47
C ASP A 79 -1.27 -12.77 18.00
N GLY A 80 -0.35 -11.94 18.50
CA GLY A 80 -0.15 -11.70 19.93
C GLY A 80 -1.40 -11.15 20.64
N PHE A 81 -2.21 -10.34 19.95
CA PHE A 81 -3.41 -9.72 20.51
C PHE A 81 -4.40 -10.76 21.05
N LYS A 82 -4.59 -11.89 20.35
CA LYS A 82 -5.49 -12.96 20.80
C LYS A 82 -5.14 -13.43 22.21
N ARG A 83 -3.84 -13.52 22.54
CA ARG A 83 -3.36 -13.93 23.88
C ARG A 83 -3.62 -12.84 24.92
N GLN A 84 -3.35 -11.58 24.60
CA GLN A 84 -3.59 -10.43 25.49
C GLN A 84 -5.08 -10.20 25.76
N VAL A 85 -5.93 -10.22 24.72
CA VAL A 85 -7.39 -10.15 24.84
C VAL A 85 -7.91 -11.28 25.75
N THR A 86 -7.43 -12.52 25.57
CA THR A 86 -7.83 -13.63 26.45
C THR A 86 -7.35 -13.42 27.89
N ALA A 87 -6.19 -12.78 28.12
CA ALA A 87 -5.70 -12.46 29.46
C ALA A 87 -6.57 -11.39 30.15
N VAL A 88 -6.91 -10.32 29.44
CA VAL A 88 -7.84 -9.27 29.89
C VAL A 88 -9.22 -9.87 30.22
N GLN A 89 -9.78 -10.70 29.33
CA GLN A 89 -11.07 -11.38 29.55
C GLN A 89 -11.03 -12.32 30.77
N ARG A 90 -9.94 -13.07 30.98
CA ARG A 90 -9.75 -13.88 32.19
C ARG A 90 -9.76 -13.01 33.45
N CYS A 91 -9.06 -11.88 33.43
CA CYS A 91 -9.05 -10.95 34.57
C CYS A 91 -10.44 -10.38 34.85
N GLN A 92 -11.20 -9.98 33.82
CA GLN A 92 -12.59 -9.53 33.97
C GLN A 92 -13.48 -10.61 34.60
N SER A 93 -13.40 -11.86 34.10
CA SER A 93 -14.19 -12.98 34.63
C SER A 93 -13.81 -13.42 36.05
N ALA A 94 -12.63 -13.03 36.53
CA ALA A 94 -12.14 -13.35 37.87
C ALA A 94 -12.48 -12.28 38.93
N LEU A 95 -13.06 -11.13 38.52
CA LEU A 95 -13.44 -10.06 39.44
C LEU A 95 -14.49 -10.52 40.45
N ARG A 96 -14.16 -10.44 41.73
CA ARG A 96 -15.05 -10.82 42.85
C ARG A 96 -16.05 -9.72 43.21
N LEU A 97 -16.71 -9.16 42.19
CA LEU A 97 -17.59 -8.00 42.29
C LEU A 97 -18.96 -8.28 41.63
N PRO A 98 -20.05 -7.62 42.06
CA PRO A 98 -21.33 -7.69 41.37
C PRO A 98 -21.23 -7.17 39.94
N GLU A 99 -21.95 -7.78 39.00
CA GLU A 99 -21.90 -7.48 37.57
C GLU A 99 -22.18 -6.00 37.27
N GLU A 100 -23.12 -5.39 38.01
CA GLU A 100 -23.48 -3.98 37.89
C GLU A 100 -22.32 -3.04 38.26
N VAL A 101 -21.49 -3.45 39.23
CA VAL A 101 -20.27 -2.73 39.62
C VAL A 101 -19.19 -2.92 38.56
N VAL A 102 -19.01 -4.15 38.07
CA VAL A 102 -18.02 -4.51 37.03
C VAL A 102 -18.24 -3.70 35.75
N ALA A 103 -19.48 -3.63 35.24
CA ALA A 103 -19.84 -2.80 34.09
C ALA A 103 -19.63 -1.28 34.37
N GLY A 104 -19.80 -0.86 35.62
CA GLY A 104 -19.53 0.49 36.10
C GLY A 104 -18.04 0.88 36.13
N LEU A 105 -17.11 -0.08 36.15
CA LEU A 105 -15.67 0.21 36.21
C LEU A 105 -15.13 0.81 34.89
N ALA A 106 -14.38 1.91 35.00
CA ALA A 106 -13.74 2.54 33.85
C ALA A 106 -12.74 1.61 33.14
N VAL A 107 -11.98 0.80 33.90
CA VAL A 107 -11.05 -0.19 33.33
C VAL A 107 -11.79 -1.27 32.53
N CYS A 108 -13.00 -1.68 32.93
CA CYS A 108 -13.78 -2.67 32.19
C CYS A 108 -14.30 -2.12 30.86
N ARG A 109 -14.73 -0.84 30.83
CA ARG A 109 -15.10 -0.17 29.57
C ARG A 109 -13.90 0.02 28.66
N ALA A 110 -12.76 0.49 29.19
CA ALA A 110 -11.53 0.61 28.43
C ALA A 110 -11.08 -0.74 27.84
N ALA A 111 -11.15 -1.81 28.62
CA ALA A 111 -10.88 -3.17 28.16
C ALA A 111 -11.81 -3.61 27.02
N GLN A 112 -13.09 -3.25 27.05
CA GLN A 112 -14.06 -3.57 26.00
C GLN A 112 -13.81 -2.78 24.71
N SER A 113 -13.64 -1.45 24.81
CA SER A 113 -13.27 -0.60 23.67
C SER A 113 -11.99 -1.09 23.00
N LEU A 114 -10.95 -1.33 23.79
CA LEU A 114 -9.66 -1.78 23.29
C LEU A 114 -9.71 -3.17 22.64
N GLN A 115 -10.55 -4.10 23.13
CA GLN A 115 -10.81 -5.38 22.46
C GLN A 115 -11.50 -5.19 21.09
N GLN A 116 -12.41 -4.23 20.98
CA GLN A 116 -13.08 -3.88 19.72
C GLN A 116 -12.10 -3.22 18.74
N GLU A 117 -11.34 -2.21 19.19
CA GLU A 117 -10.29 -1.54 18.42
C GLU A 117 -9.24 -2.53 17.90
N THR A 118 -8.77 -3.44 18.76
CA THR A 118 -7.85 -4.54 18.40
C THR A 118 -8.41 -5.38 17.25
N SER A 119 -9.69 -5.75 17.33
CA SER A 119 -10.37 -6.57 16.32
C SER A 119 -10.56 -5.81 15.00
N GLN A 120 -10.91 -4.52 15.08
CA GLN A 120 -11.05 -3.63 13.93
C GLN A 120 -9.70 -3.41 13.24
N LEU A 121 -8.63 -3.17 14.01
CA LEU A 121 -7.27 -2.97 13.51
C LEU A 121 -6.77 -4.21 12.77
N GLN A 122 -6.98 -5.41 13.33
CA GLN A 122 -6.64 -6.68 12.67
C GLN A 122 -7.43 -6.86 11.37
N HIS A 123 -8.75 -6.64 11.39
CA HIS A 123 -9.59 -6.76 10.20
C HIS A 123 -9.18 -5.78 9.08
N THR A 124 -8.93 -4.52 9.41
CA THR A 124 -8.46 -3.50 8.45
C THR A 124 -7.08 -3.86 7.89
N THR A 125 -6.16 -4.36 8.73
CA THR A 125 -4.83 -4.80 8.28
C THR A 125 -4.93 -6.00 7.32
N ILE A 126 -5.83 -6.96 7.58
CA ILE A 126 -6.12 -8.07 6.65
C ILE A 126 -6.64 -7.55 5.31
N GLN A 127 -7.61 -6.62 5.32
CA GLN A 127 -8.14 -6.03 4.09
C GLN A 127 -7.06 -5.29 3.28
N GLN A 128 -6.18 -4.56 3.95
CA GLN A 128 -5.05 -3.89 3.31
C GLN A 128 -4.05 -4.87 2.71
N CYS A 129 -3.71 -5.96 3.41
CA CYS A 129 -2.89 -7.04 2.86
C CYS A 129 -3.52 -7.65 1.61
N ASN A 130 -4.84 -7.88 1.59
CA ASN A 130 -5.53 -8.43 0.42
C ASN A 130 -5.48 -7.47 -0.78
N ILE A 131 -5.76 -6.18 -0.58
CA ILE A 131 -5.72 -5.17 -1.64
C ILE A 131 -4.29 -4.98 -2.18
N LEU A 132 -3.29 -4.95 -1.30
CA LEU A 132 -1.88 -4.87 -1.71
C LEU A 132 -1.46 -6.15 -2.45
N GLN A 133 -1.90 -7.33 -2.01
CA GLN A 133 -1.60 -8.60 -2.67
C GLN A 133 -2.21 -8.67 -4.08
N GLU A 134 -3.44 -8.20 -4.26
CA GLU A 134 -4.08 -8.07 -5.58
C GLU A 134 -3.33 -7.07 -6.45
N ALA A 135 -3.00 -5.88 -5.92
CA ALA A 135 -2.26 -4.85 -6.66
C ALA A 135 -0.87 -5.33 -7.11
N VAL A 136 -0.15 -6.06 -6.25
CA VAL A 136 1.14 -6.69 -6.57
C VAL A 136 1.00 -7.71 -7.71
N VAL A 137 0.03 -8.63 -7.62
CA VAL A 137 -0.19 -9.64 -8.67
C VAL A 137 -0.62 -9.01 -10.01
N GLN A 138 -1.49 -7.98 -9.97
CA GLN A 138 -1.89 -7.26 -11.18
C GLN A 138 -0.72 -6.47 -11.79
N TYR A 139 0.17 -5.89 -10.97
CA TYR A 139 1.38 -5.20 -11.44
C TYR A 139 2.37 -6.17 -12.09
N GLU A 140 2.58 -7.36 -11.51
CA GLU A 140 3.42 -8.40 -12.09
C GLU A 140 2.87 -8.93 -13.43
N GLN A 141 1.56 -9.09 -13.54
CA GLN A 141 0.92 -9.47 -14.81
C GLN A 141 1.02 -8.35 -15.86
N TYR A 142 0.87 -7.09 -15.46
CA TYR A 142 1.09 -5.92 -16.31
C TYR A 142 2.52 -5.90 -16.89
N GLU A 143 3.53 -6.07 -16.03
CA GLU A 143 4.94 -6.13 -16.43
C GLU A 143 5.23 -7.25 -17.44
N LEU A 144 4.59 -8.41 -17.27
CA LEU A 144 4.74 -9.55 -18.19
C LEU A 144 4.08 -9.27 -19.54
N GLU A 145 2.87 -8.72 -19.53
CA GLU A 145 2.12 -8.43 -20.76
C GLU A 145 2.79 -7.34 -21.59
N VAL A 146 3.26 -6.26 -20.96
CA VAL A 146 4.01 -5.20 -21.64
C VAL A 146 5.29 -5.75 -22.27
N LYS A 147 6.04 -6.62 -21.57
CA LYS A 147 7.24 -7.28 -22.13
C LYS A 147 6.91 -8.20 -23.30
N ASN A 148 5.79 -8.92 -23.26
CA ASN A 148 5.34 -9.75 -24.37
C ASN A 148 4.94 -8.91 -25.59
N LEU A 149 4.18 -7.83 -25.39
CA LEU A 149 3.78 -6.90 -26.46
C LEU A 149 5.00 -6.17 -27.06
N GLN A 150 5.96 -5.74 -26.24
CA GLN A 150 7.23 -5.18 -26.69
C GLN A 150 8.01 -6.16 -27.57
N ARG A 151 8.16 -7.42 -27.14
CA ARG A 151 8.79 -8.48 -27.94
C ARG A 151 8.07 -8.70 -29.28
N LEU A 152 6.72 -8.71 -29.30
CA LEU A 152 5.95 -8.84 -30.54
C LEU A 152 6.15 -7.65 -31.49
N ILE A 153 6.29 -6.43 -30.95
CA ILE A 153 6.63 -5.23 -31.71
C ILE A 153 8.07 -5.33 -32.28
N GLU A 154 9.04 -5.80 -31.48
CA GLU A 154 10.43 -6.02 -31.92
C GLU A 154 10.54 -7.10 -32.99
N ASP A 155 9.85 -8.24 -32.81
CA ASP A 155 9.76 -9.32 -33.80
C ASP A 155 9.15 -8.81 -35.13
N ALA A 156 8.09 -7.99 -35.07
CA ALA A 156 7.48 -7.39 -36.26
C ALA A 156 8.41 -6.37 -36.96
N HIS A 157 9.09 -5.51 -36.20
CA HIS A 157 10.11 -4.60 -36.76
C HIS A 157 11.26 -5.36 -37.40
N ARG A 158 11.72 -6.48 -36.80
CA ARG A 158 12.76 -7.33 -37.39
C ARG A 158 12.31 -7.91 -38.74
N ILE A 159 11.07 -8.40 -38.85
CA ILE A 159 10.54 -8.91 -40.14
C ILE A 159 10.55 -7.83 -41.23
N ILE A 160 10.20 -6.59 -40.88
CA ILE A 160 10.24 -5.44 -41.81
C ILE A 160 11.68 -5.09 -42.23
N GLN A 161 12.65 -5.21 -41.33
CA GLN A 161 14.06 -4.87 -41.57
C GLN A 161 14.85 -5.97 -42.31
N ASP A 162 14.62 -7.24 -41.96
CA ASP A 162 15.32 -8.42 -42.52
C ASP A 162 14.93 -8.72 -43.98
N ARG A 163 13.90 -8.05 -44.50
CA ARG A 163 13.40 -8.22 -45.88
C ARG A 163 13.58 -6.95 -46.72
N PRO A 164 14.83 -6.48 -46.98
CA PRO A 164 15.06 -5.35 -47.87
C PRO A 164 14.54 -5.64 -49.29
N VAL A 165 13.99 -4.62 -49.94
CA VAL A 165 13.29 -4.74 -51.23
C VAL A 165 14.31 -4.98 -52.35
N CYS A 166 14.43 -6.24 -52.76
CA CYS A 166 15.39 -6.70 -53.78
C CYS A 166 14.69 -7.46 -54.92
N THR A 167 13.48 -7.04 -55.33
CA THR A 167 12.72 -7.69 -56.42
C THR A 167 12.55 -6.74 -57.61
N SER A 168 12.65 -7.30 -58.82
CA SER A 168 12.35 -6.60 -60.09
C SER A 168 10.93 -6.87 -60.59
N ASN A 169 10.11 -7.57 -59.80
CA ASN A 169 8.74 -7.96 -60.13
C ASN A 169 7.73 -7.13 -59.33
N ILE A 170 6.91 -6.35 -60.03
CA ILE A 170 5.90 -5.44 -59.45
C ILE A 170 4.90 -6.20 -58.57
N GLN A 171 4.51 -7.43 -58.93
CA GLN A 171 3.52 -8.21 -58.17
C GLN A 171 4.07 -8.66 -56.80
N GLU A 172 5.34 -9.05 -56.75
CA GLU A 172 6.02 -9.39 -55.49
C GLU A 172 6.21 -8.15 -54.61
N LEU A 173 6.49 -7.00 -55.23
CA LEU A 173 6.66 -5.72 -54.54
C LEU A 173 5.34 -5.24 -53.91
N GLN A 174 4.22 -5.36 -54.63
CA GLN A 174 2.87 -5.08 -54.11
C GLN A 174 2.49 -6.01 -52.95
N ALA A 175 2.73 -7.33 -53.07
CA ALA A 175 2.50 -8.28 -52.00
C ALA A 175 3.38 -7.99 -50.75
N GLN A 176 4.61 -7.52 -50.95
CA GLN A 176 5.50 -7.13 -49.86
C GLN A 176 5.04 -5.84 -49.16
N ILE A 177 4.62 -4.81 -49.90
CA ILE A 177 4.05 -3.58 -49.34
C ILE A 177 2.85 -3.92 -48.45
N HIS A 178 1.90 -4.71 -48.97
CA HIS A 178 0.71 -5.09 -48.23
C HIS A 178 1.04 -5.84 -46.93
N HIS A 179 2.02 -6.75 -46.95
CA HIS A 179 2.46 -7.44 -45.75
C HIS A 179 3.14 -6.50 -44.72
N HIS A 180 3.89 -5.50 -45.17
CA HIS A 180 4.47 -4.49 -44.28
C HIS A 180 3.39 -3.58 -43.68
N GLU A 181 2.33 -3.24 -44.43
CA GLU A 181 1.16 -2.51 -43.93
C GLU A 181 0.40 -3.30 -42.85
N GLU A 182 0.16 -4.60 -43.05
CA GLU A 182 -0.43 -5.48 -42.03
C GLU A 182 0.40 -5.52 -40.73
N LEU A 183 1.73 -5.57 -40.86
CA LEU A 183 2.63 -5.56 -39.70
C LEU A 183 2.61 -4.20 -38.97
N ALA A 184 2.58 -3.09 -39.71
CA ALA A 184 2.44 -1.75 -39.14
C ALA A 184 1.12 -1.59 -38.36
N GLN A 185 0.00 -2.10 -38.91
CA GLN A 185 -1.29 -2.14 -38.20
C GLN A 185 -1.24 -2.98 -36.92
N LYS A 186 -0.59 -4.16 -36.95
CA LYS A 186 -0.40 -4.99 -35.75
C LYS A 186 0.46 -4.30 -34.68
N ILE A 187 1.55 -3.66 -35.08
CA ILE A 187 2.40 -2.86 -34.17
C ILE A 187 1.58 -1.76 -33.50
N HIS A 188 0.74 -1.04 -34.25
CA HIS A 188 -0.13 0.00 -33.71
C HIS A 188 -1.12 -0.57 -32.68
N GLY A 189 -1.80 -1.67 -33.01
CA GLY A 189 -2.72 -2.34 -32.08
C GLY A 189 -2.04 -2.88 -30.81
N TYR A 190 -0.76 -3.26 -30.86
CA TYR A 190 0.03 -3.61 -29.66
C TYR A 190 0.40 -2.37 -28.82
N GLN A 191 0.68 -1.22 -29.45
CA GLN A 191 0.93 0.04 -28.75
C GLN A 191 -0.32 0.53 -28.01
N GLU A 192 -1.50 0.45 -28.63
CA GLU A 192 -2.77 0.76 -27.98
C GLU A 192 -3.05 -0.14 -26.76
N GLN A 193 -2.75 -1.45 -26.87
CA GLN A 193 -2.85 -2.38 -25.75
C GLN A 193 -1.93 -1.99 -24.60
N ILE A 194 -0.67 -1.64 -24.86
CA ILE A 194 0.27 -1.13 -23.84
C ILE A 194 -0.28 0.14 -23.17
N ALA A 195 -0.82 1.09 -23.94
CA ALA A 195 -1.42 2.32 -23.40
C ALA A 195 -2.64 2.02 -22.49
N SER A 196 -3.51 1.10 -22.90
CA SER A 196 -4.68 0.67 -22.10
C SER A 196 -4.26 0.01 -20.78
N LEU A 197 -3.22 -0.83 -20.83
CA LEU A 197 -2.64 -1.52 -19.67
C LEU A 197 -2.00 -0.53 -18.69
N HIS A 198 -1.28 0.48 -19.20
CA HIS A 198 -0.69 1.54 -18.38
C HIS A 198 -1.77 2.36 -17.64
N SER A 199 -2.87 2.71 -18.32
CA SER A 199 -4.02 3.39 -17.70
C SER A 199 -4.65 2.55 -16.57
N LYS A 200 -4.86 1.25 -16.80
CA LYS A 200 -5.33 0.30 -15.78
C LYS A 200 -4.37 0.23 -14.58
N CYS A 201 -3.06 0.25 -14.84
CA CYS A 201 -2.04 0.25 -13.79
C CYS A 201 -2.08 1.54 -12.92
N LYS A 202 -2.22 2.73 -13.53
CA LYS A 202 -2.36 4.01 -12.79
C LYS A 202 -3.53 3.96 -11.80
N MET A 203 -4.68 3.40 -12.20
CA MET A 203 -5.84 3.21 -11.32
C MET A 203 -5.56 2.23 -10.16
N LEU A 204 -4.86 1.13 -10.40
CA LEU A 204 -4.51 0.15 -9.36
C LEU A 204 -3.59 0.77 -8.30
N THR A 205 -2.60 1.56 -8.72
CA THR A 205 -1.72 2.31 -7.80
C THR A 205 -2.50 3.27 -6.91
N VAL A 206 -3.49 4.00 -7.46
CA VAL A 206 -4.36 4.90 -6.68
C VAL A 206 -5.20 4.10 -5.68
N LYS A 207 -5.80 2.97 -6.07
CA LYS A 207 -6.57 2.11 -5.16
C LYS A 207 -5.73 1.56 -4.02
N ALA A 208 -4.50 1.10 -4.30
CA ALA A 208 -3.58 0.62 -3.29
C ALA A 208 -3.21 1.72 -2.28
N LYS A 209 -2.83 2.92 -2.77
CA LYS A 209 -2.53 4.09 -1.93
C LYS A 209 -3.71 4.51 -1.05
N HIS A 210 -4.93 4.54 -1.61
CA HIS A 210 -6.13 4.86 -0.83
C HIS A 210 -6.40 3.80 0.27
N ALA A 211 -6.26 2.52 -0.04
CA ALA A 211 -6.43 1.45 0.94
C ALA A 211 -5.42 1.54 2.09
N THR A 212 -4.16 1.92 1.82
CA THR A 212 -3.17 2.17 2.88
C THR A 212 -3.45 3.44 3.69
N MET A 213 -4.06 4.47 3.07
CA MET A 213 -4.38 5.76 3.68
C MET A 213 -5.64 5.76 4.57
N LEU A 214 -6.54 4.79 4.43
CA LEU A 214 -7.76 4.69 5.27
C LEU A 214 -7.52 4.50 6.79
N LEU A 215 -6.25 4.42 7.24
CA LEU A 215 -5.86 4.46 8.65
C LEU A 215 -5.25 5.80 9.10
N THR A 216 -4.99 6.76 8.20
CA THR A 216 -4.38 8.06 8.57
C THR A 216 -5.39 9.11 9.00
N VAL A 217 -6.69 8.80 8.98
CA VAL A 217 -7.75 9.68 9.49
C VAL A 217 -8.08 9.28 10.94
N SER A 218 -7.20 9.68 11.86
CA SER A 218 -7.73 10.42 13.02
C SER A 218 -8.19 11.78 12.49
N GLU A 219 -9.34 12.26 12.95
CA GLU A 219 -9.98 13.48 12.46
C GLU A 219 -9.07 14.72 12.66
N ALA A 220 -8.32 15.09 11.62
CA ALA A 220 -7.53 16.30 11.53
C ALA A 220 -7.45 16.75 10.06
N ASP A 221 -7.88 17.98 9.79
CA ASP A 221 -7.99 18.55 8.44
C ASP A 221 -6.65 18.61 7.68
N GLY A 222 -6.68 18.36 6.37
CA GLY A 222 -5.52 18.57 5.52
C GLY A 222 -5.47 17.77 4.22
N LEU A 223 -6.46 17.93 3.34
CA LEU A 223 -6.31 17.49 1.94
C LEU A 223 -5.29 18.41 1.25
N SER A 224 -4.08 17.93 1.00
CA SER A 224 -3.12 18.57 0.09
C SER A 224 -2.88 17.67 -1.11
N ASP A 225 -3.48 18.07 -2.23
CA ASP A 225 -3.37 17.42 -3.52
C ASP A 225 -2.07 17.86 -4.21
N GLU A 226 -0.99 17.08 -4.02
CA GLU A 226 0.28 17.27 -4.74
C GLU A 226 0.58 16.07 -5.64
N LEU A 227 -0.13 16.03 -6.77
CA LEU A 227 0.25 15.27 -7.95
C LEU A 227 0.94 16.21 -8.95
N SER A 228 2.24 16.43 -8.76
CA SER A 228 3.08 17.12 -9.75
C SER A 228 3.33 16.20 -10.97
N ASP A 229 2.47 16.29 -11.98
CA ASP A 229 2.74 15.78 -13.33
C ASP A 229 3.72 16.77 -14.03
N ASP A 230 5.02 16.51 -13.97
CA ASP A 230 6.05 17.26 -14.71
C ASP A 230 7.12 16.30 -15.27
N ASP A 231 6.87 15.77 -16.47
CA ASP A 231 7.91 15.19 -17.35
C ASP A 231 7.40 15.04 -18.79
N MET A 232 7.25 16.18 -19.49
CA MET A 232 7.06 16.22 -20.96
C MET A 232 7.81 17.42 -21.56
N PRO A 233 8.89 17.21 -22.35
CA PRO A 233 9.64 18.31 -22.95
C PRO A 233 8.91 18.88 -24.18
N GLY A 234 8.02 19.84 -23.95
CA GLY A 234 7.44 20.70 -24.99
C GLY A 234 8.39 21.83 -25.39
N ALA A 235 8.64 21.99 -26.69
CA ALA A 235 9.61 22.97 -27.18
C ALA A 235 9.12 24.43 -27.07
N GLY A 236 9.98 25.33 -26.59
CA GLY A 236 9.74 26.78 -26.68
C GLY A 236 10.85 27.65 -26.10
N GLY A 237 11.20 28.73 -26.80
CA GLY A 237 11.87 29.90 -26.23
C GLY A 237 13.40 29.95 -26.33
N ALA A 238 13.91 30.84 -27.18
CA ALA A 238 15.31 31.25 -27.16
C ALA A 238 15.59 32.24 -26.00
N GLY A 239 16.81 32.19 -25.44
CA GLY A 239 17.26 33.14 -24.43
C GLY A 239 18.71 32.90 -24.01
N ASP A 240 19.62 33.75 -24.48
CA ASP A 240 21.03 33.75 -24.08
C ASP A 240 21.23 34.03 -22.58
N LYS A 241 22.12 33.27 -21.91
CA LYS A 241 23.35 33.84 -21.31
C LYS A 241 24.34 32.84 -20.66
N GLU A 242 25.58 32.97 -21.13
CA GLU A 242 26.89 32.85 -20.44
C GLU A 242 27.22 31.74 -19.42
N LEU A 243 28.33 31.06 -19.71
CA LEU A 243 29.13 30.18 -18.86
C LEU A 243 30.05 30.98 -17.91
N PRO A 244 30.74 30.29 -16.96
CA PRO A 244 32.21 30.33 -17.07
C PRO A 244 32.97 29.01 -16.80
N ALA A 245 33.86 28.69 -17.74
CA ALA A 245 35.20 28.08 -17.65
C ALA A 245 35.55 26.86 -16.74
N HIS A 246 36.15 25.85 -17.38
CA HIS A 246 36.93 24.73 -16.79
C HIS A 246 38.39 25.12 -16.46
N PRO A 247 39.20 24.22 -15.82
CA PRO A 247 40.00 23.21 -16.56
C PRO A 247 39.88 21.78 -15.93
N SER A 248 39.77 20.67 -16.67
CA SER A 248 40.79 19.96 -17.49
C SER A 248 42.00 19.46 -16.67
N VAL A 249 42.45 18.19 -16.69
CA VAL A 249 42.14 16.95 -17.45
C VAL A 249 42.29 15.73 -16.48
N VAL A 250 42.16 14.42 -16.78
CA VAL A 250 42.48 13.54 -17.94
C VAL A 250 41.40 12.41 -18.07
N MET A 251 41.57 11.48 -19.02
CA MET A 251 40.65 10.39 -19.40
C MET A 251 40.97 9.01 -18.79
N VAL A 252 39.96 8.12 -18.70
CA VAL A 252 40.01 6.76 -19.28
C VAL A 252 38.59 6.19 -19.52
N SER A 253 38.48 5.33 -20.55
CA SER A 253 37.28 4.86 -21.24
C SER A 253 36.13 4.24 -20.44
N GLY A 254 34.90 4.46 -20.92
CA GLY A 254 33.67 3.77 -20.50
C GLY A 254 32.40 4.30 -21.20
N ARG A 255 32.38 4.34 -22.54
CA ARG A 255 31.34 5.06 -23.31
C ARG A 255 30.12 4.19 -23.67
N GLY A 256 28.97 4.55 -23.09
CA GLY A 256 27.62 4.47 -23.67
C GLY A 256 26.80 5.67 -23.15
N PRO A 257 25.48 5.81 -23.39
CA PRO A 257 24.60 5.15 -24.36
C PRO A 257 24.10 6.18 -25.43
N SER A 258 22.79 6.23 -25.71
CA SER A 258 22.06 7.39 -26.31
C SER A 258 21.93 7.55 -27.84
N HIS A 259 22.11 6.53 -28.69
CA HIS A 259 21.90 6.66 -30.15
C HIS A 259 20.58 6.11 -30.72
N ILE A 260 19.73 5.44 -29.91
CA ILE A 260 18.55 4.72 -30.43
C ILE A 260 17.29 5.61 -30.56
N LEU A 261 17.07 6.55 -29.63
CA LEU A 261 15.90 7.46 -29.68
C LEU A 261 15.96 8.46 -30.84
N GLY A 262 17.15 8.88 -31.26
CA GLY A 262 17.31 9.82 -32.39
C GLY A 262 16.95 9.22 -33.76
N VAL A 263 17.07 7.90 -33.92
CA VAL A 263 16.73 7.21 -35.19
C VAL A 263 15.22 7.09 -35.38
N CYS A 264 14.47 7.01 -34.29
CA CYS A 264 13.01 6.84 -34.31
C CYS A 264 12.27 8.04 -34.93
N VAL A 265 12.73 9.27 -34.63
CA VAL A 265 12.13 10.50 -35.18
C VAL A 265 12.43 10.67 -36.68
N CYS A 266 13.65 10.33 -37.13
CA CYS A 266 14.02 10.44 -38.55
C CYS A 266 13.20 9.52 -39.46
N LEU A 267 12.93 8.27 -39.04
CA LEU A 267 12.16 7.33 -39.85
C LEU A 267 10.69 7.74 -39.98
N TYR A 268 10.08 8.25 -38.91
CA TYR A 268 8.67 8.68 -38.93
C TYR A 268 8.46 9.87 -39.89
N VAL A 269 9.37 10.84 -39.90
CA VAL A 269 9.31 12.00 -40.82
C VAL A 269 9.54 11.59 -42.27
N CYS A 270 10.52 10.72 -42.55
CA CYS A 270 10.78 10.26 -43.92
C CYS A 270 9.60 9.50 -44.53
N VAL A 271 8.89 8.67 -43.76
CA VAL A 271 7.72 7.93 -44.28
C VAL A 271 6.52 8.87 -44.52
N SER A 272 6.22 9.78 -43.58
CA SER A 272 5.11 10.73 -43.76
C SER A 272 5.30 11.70 -44.93
N VAL A 273 6.53 12.15 -45.20
CA VAL A 273 6.85 13.04 -46.32
C VAL A 273 6.74 12.32 -47.67
N CYS A 274 7.17 11.06 -47.77
CA CYS A 274 7.02 10.29 -49.01
C CYS A 274 5.55 9.98 -49.37
N VAL A 275 4.70 9.73 -48.38
CA VAL A 275 3.27 9.45 -48.58
C VAL A 275 2.49 10.71 -48.99
N THR A 276 2.84 11.88 -48.45
CA THR A 276 2.22 13.17 -48.86
C THR A 276 2.73 13.69 -50.20
N ALA A 277 3.98 13.42 -50.58
CA ALA A 277 4.49 13.80 -51.90
C ALA A 277 3.77 13.04 -53.03
N SER A 278 3.56 11.71 -52.87
CA SER A 278 2.92 10.88 -53.90
C SER A 278 1.43 11.16 -54.13
N SER A 279 0.76 11.84 -53.19
CA SER A 279 -0.67 12.19 -53.28
C SER A 279 -0.95 13.58 -53.86
N THR A 280 0.09 14.34 -54.23
CA THR A 280 -0.05 15.70 -54.81
C THR A 280 0.30 15.80 -56.29
N THR A 281 0.59 14.67 -56.95
CA THR A 281 0.96 14.62 -58.39
C THR A 281 -0.10 14.03 -59.32
N GLU A 282 -1.32 13.80 -58.84
CA GLU A 282 -2.47 13.32 -59.65
C GLU A 282 -3.66 14.31 -59.62
N THR A 283 -3.44 15.54 -60.12
CA THR A 283 -4.47 16.42 -60.72
C THR A 283 -3.85 17.33 -61.77
#